data_AF-A0A432MMY8-F1
#
_entry.id   AF-A0A432MMY8-F1
#
_cell.length_a   1.000
_cell.length_b   1.000
_cell.length_c   1.000
_cell.angle_alpha   90.00
_cell.angle_beta   90.00
_cell.angle_gamma   90.00
#
_symmetry.space_group_name_H-M   'P 1'
#
loop_
_entity.id
_entity.type
_entity.pdbx_description
1 polymer ?
#
loop_
_entity_poly.entity_id
_entity_poly.type
_entity_poly.pdbx_seq_one_letter_code
_entity_poly.pdbx_strand_id
1 'polypeptide(L)'
;MNRLMLALRAFWQALTDPEQADRIRLAIEAPKAEGPDLRILALLQRDGRLIDFLQEEIGPYSDEQIGAAVRDIHKGCRSALAEYLTIAPVLDRQEGDPVTIPTDFDPAAVRLLGKVSGAGPFDGVLKHHGWRVTAAKLPAIPPARDGTSVLAPAEVEIS
;
A
#
# COMPACT_ATOMS: atom_id res chain seq x y z
N MET A 1 31.15 -10.91 18.45
CA MET A 1 31.90 -11.42 17.28
C MET A 1 32.15 -10.25 16.33
N ASN A 2 33.39 -9.98 15.93
CA ASN A 2 33.71 -8.87 15.01
C ASN A 2 33.24 -9.21 13.57
N ARG A 3 32.90 -8.21 12.77
CA ARG A 3 32.43 -8.34 11.37
C ARG A 3 33.39 -9.17 10.51
N LEU A 4 34.70 -9.03 10.72
CA LEU A 4 35.73 -9.80 10.02
C LEU A 4 35.62 -11.32 10.31
N MET A 5 35.45 -11.66 11.60
CA MET A 5 35.29 -13.06 12.03
C MET A 5 33.99 -13.67 11.53
N LEU A 6 32.90 -12.87 11.50
CA LEU A 6 31.62 -13.27 10.94
C LEU A 6 31.74 -13.57 9.45
N ALA A 7 32.41 -12.70 8.68
CA ALA A 7 32.64 -12.90 7.25
C ALA A 7 33.46 -14.16 6.96
N LEU A 8 34.54 -14.39 7.71
CA LEU A 8 35.38 -15.58 7.55
C LEU A 8 34.60 -16.88 7.84
N ARG A 9 33.76 -16.86 8.88
CA ARG A 9 32.90 -17.99 9.21
C ARG A 9 31.84 -18.25 8.13
N ALA A 10 31.17 -17.20 7.65
CA ALA A 10 30.18 -17.31 6.59
C ALA A 10 30.81 -17.82 5.28
N PHE A 11 32.02 -17.35 4.95
CA PHE A 11 32.81 -17.85 3.82
C PHE A 11 33.10 -19.34 3.92
N TRP A 12 33.60 -19.81 5.07
CA TRP A 12 33.90 -21.23 5.25
C TRP A 12 32.64 -22.09 5.19
N GLN A 13 31.54 -21.62 5.81
CA GLN A 13 30.24 -22.29 5.76
C GLN A 13 29.70 -22.40 4.33
N ALA A 14 29.81 -21.34 3.53
CA ALA A 14 29.41 -21.38 2.12
C ALA A 14 30.26 -22.34 1.27
N LEU A 15 31.49 -22.65 1.68
CA LEU A 15 32.36 -23.60 0.97
C LEU A 15 32.13 -25.05 1.38
N THR A 16 31.81 -25.32 2.65
CA THR A 16 31.77 -26.67 3.20
C THR A 16 30.37 -27.26 3.32
N ASP A 17 29.34 -26.42 3.36
CA ASP A 17 27.96 -26.82 3.57
C ASP A 17 27.10 -26.33 2.39
N PRO A 18 26.68 -27.24 1.48
CA PRO A 18 25.86 -26.89 0.33
C PRO A 18 24.52 -26.22 0.69
N GLU A 19 23.87 -26.63 1.78
CA GLU A 19 22.58 -26.05 2.20
C GLU A 19 22.78 -24.62 2.70
N GLN A 20 23.87 -24.40 3.45
CA GLN A 20 24.21 -23.07 3.92
C GLN A 20 24.72 -22.16 2.79
N ALA A 21 25.41 -22.72 1.79
CA ALA A 21 25.82 -22.02 0.58
C ALA A 21 24.61 -21.49 -0.20
N ASP A 22 23.57 -22.32 -0.37
CA ASP A 22 22.33 -21.93 -1.05
C ASP A 22 21.58 -20.83 -0.28
N ARG A 23 21.54 -20.90 1.05
CA ARG A 23 20.95 -19.84 1.91
C ARG A 23 21.71 -18.52 1.79
N ILE A 24 23.05 -18.56 1.82
CA ILE A 24 23.90 -17.37 1.68
C ILE A 24 23.76 -16.77 0.27
N ARG A 25 23.73 -17.63 -0.76
CA ARG A 25 23.50 -17.21 -2.14
C ARG A 25 22.15 -16.52 -2.29
N LEU A 26 21.07 -17.10 -1.79
CA LEU A 26 19.74 -16.51 -1.84
C LEU A 26 19.68 -15.16 -1.12
N ALA A 27 20.40 -15.00 0.00
CA ALA A 27 20.46 -13.75 0.74
C ALA A 27 21.25 -12.65 0.02
N ILE A 28 22.25 -13.00 -0.80
CA ILE A 28 23.09 -12.05 -1.55
C ILE A 28 22.48 -11.72 -2.92
N GLU A 29 21.94 -12.73 -3.61
CA GLU A 29 21.31 -12.62 -4.92
C GLU A 29 19.83 -12.22 -4.86
N ALA A 30 19.31 -11.88 -3.67
CA ALA A 30 17.93 -11.47 -3.48
C ALA A 30 17.57 -10.42 -4.56
N PRO A 31 16.59 -10.72 -5.43
CA PRO A 31 16.33 -9.89 -6.59
C PRO A 31 15.95 -8.49 -6.13
N LYS A 32 16.53 -7.48 -6.77
CA LYS A 32 16.07 -6.11 -6.62
C LYS A 32 14.56 -6.11 -6.91
N ALA A 33 13.78 -5.47 -6.04
CA ALA A 33 12.33 -5.43 -6.17
C ALA A 33 11.88 -4.89 -7.53
N GLU A 34 11.57 -5.79 -8.47
CA GLU A 34 10.92 -5.48 -9.73
C GLU A 34 9.42 -5.75 -9.54
N GLY A 35 8.70 -4.80 -8.96
CA GLY A 35 7.28 -4.96 -8.65
C GLY A 35 6.60 -3.66 -8.20
N PRO A 36 5.26 -3.65 -8.11
CA PRO A 36 4.52 -2.50 -7.61
C PRO A 36 4.94 -2.18 -6.17
N ASP A 37 4.90 -0.90 -5.80
CA ASP A 37 5.12 -0.48 -4.42
C ASP A 37 3.93 -0.88 -3.55
N LEU A 38 4.11 -1.93 -2.76
CA LEU A 38 3.06 -2.49 -1.90
C LEU A 38 3.08 -1.92 -0.47
N ARG A 39 3.90 -0.91 -0.18
CA ARG A 39 4.10 -0.40 1.20
C ARG A 39 2.81 0.07 1.85
N ILE A 40 1.97 0.82 1.13
CA ILE A 40 0.69 1.29 1.68
C ILE A 40 -0.23 0.12 2.00
N LEU A 41 -0.31 -0.88 1.11
CA LEU A 41 -1.14 -2.05 1.32
C LEU A 41 -0.67 -2.86 2.54
N ALA A 42 0.65 -3.01 2.72
CA ALA A 42 1.23 -3.65 3.89
C ALA A 42 0.92 -2.89 5.20
N LEU A 43 0.94 -1.56 5.18
CA LEU A 43 0.57 -0.74 6.34
C LEU A 43 -0.91 -0.86 6.69
N LEU A 44 -1.80 -0.81 5.69
CA LEU A 44 -3.23 -1.02 5.88
C LEU A 44 -3.55 -2.41 6.42
N GLN A 45 -2.82 -3.43 6.00
CA GLN A 45 -2.96 -4.76 6.56
C GLN A 45 -2.46 -4.83 8.01
N ARG A 46 -1.25 -4.33 8.28
CA ARG A 46 -0.64 -4.37 9.62
C ARG A 46 -1.49 -3.65 10.67
N ASP A 47 -1.97 -2.47 10.34
CA ASP A 47 -2.61 -1.57 11.32
C ASP A 47 -4.14 -1.67 11.29
N GLY A 48 -4.72 -2.22 10.21
CA GLY A 48 -6.17 -2.24 9.99
C GLY A 48 -6.76 -3.57 9.55
N ARG A 49 -5.96 -4.61 9.31
CA ARG A 49 -6.42 -5.95 8.84
C ARG A 49 -7.26 -5.87 7.55
N LEU A 50 -6.94 -4.92 6.67
CA LEU A 50 -7.74 -4.66 5.47
C LEU A 50 -7.82 -5.87 4.54
N ILE A 51 -6.71 -6.57 4.32
CA ILE A 51 -6.67 -7.71 3.40
C ILE A 51 -7.48 -8.86 4.00
N ASP A 52 -7.34 -9.14 5.30
CA ASP A 52 -8.15 -10.16 5.99
C ASP A 52 -9.64 -9.87 5.77
N PHE A 53 -10.06 -8.63 5.99
CA PHE A 53 -11.44 -8.22 5.83
C PHE A 53 -11.96 -8.39 4.40
N LEU A 54 -11.17 -8.03 3.39
CA LEU A 54 -11.57 -8.12 1.99
C LEU A 54 -11.58 -9.55 1.45
N GLN A 55 -10.82 -10.46 2.07
CA GLN A 55 -10.78 -11.88 1.70
C GLN A 55 -11.84 -12.73 2.41
N GLU A 56 -12.44 -12.20 3.48
CA GLU A 56 -13.54 -12.85 4.20
C GLU A 56 -14.84 -12.79 3.39
N GLU A 57 -15.55 -13.92 3.30
CA GLU A 57 -16.89 -13.94 2.70
C GLU A 57 -17.91 -13.39 3.70
N ILE A 58 -18.30 -12.13 3.55
CA ILE A 58 -19.18 -11.48 4.53
C ILE A 58 -20.68 -11.74 4.34
N GLY A 59 -21.08 -12.34 3.22
CA GLY A 59 -22.49 -12.54 2.84
C GLY A 59 -23.36 -13.27 3.89
N PRO A 60 -22.84 -14.28 4.61
CA PRO A 60 -23.61 -14.99 5.64
C PRO A 60 -23.83 -14.22 6.95
N TYR A 61 -23.12 -13.12 7.22
CA TYR A 61 -23.21 -12.39 8.48
C TYR A 61 -24.34 -11.34 8.46
N SER A 62 -24.92 -11.06 9.63
CA SER A 62 -25.89 -9.97 9.77
C SER A 62 -25.23 -8.60 9.79
N ASP A 63 -26.01 -7.55 9.54
CA ASP A 63 -25.55 -6.15 9.63
C ASP A 63 -24.98 -5.82 11.01
N GLU A 64 -25.54 -6.37 12.08
CA GLU A 64 -25.04 -6.19 13.45
C GLU A 64 -23.68 -6.84 13.65
N GLN A 65 -23.47 -8.04 13.11
CA GLN A 65 -22.19 -8.75 13.19
C GLN A 65 -21.11 -8.04 12.40
N ILE A 66 -21.43 -7.61 11.17
CA ILE A 66 -20.53 -6.81 10.33
C ILE A 66 -20.21 -5.49 11.02
N GLY A 67 -21.23 -4.80 11.51
CA GLY A 67 -21.12 -3.51 12.19
C GLY A 67 -20.27 -3.57 13.47
N ALA A 68 -20.26 -4.69 14.18
CA ALA A 68 -19.39 -4.90 15.34
C ALA A 68 -17.92 -5.04 14.94
N ALA A 69 -17.62 -5.82 13.89
CA ALA A 69 -16.24 -6.10 13.47
C ALA A 69 -15.60 -4.96 12.66
N VAL A 70 -16.36 -4.32 11.75
CA VAL A 70 -15.81 -3.38 10.77
C VAL A 70 -15.33 -2.07 11.39
N ARG A 71 -15.83 -1.70 12.58
CA ARG A 71 -15.46 -0.43 13.23
C ARG A 71 -13.98 -0.36 13.57
N ASP A 72 -13.42 -1.46 14.08
CA ASP A 72 -12.00 -1.53 14.44
C ASP A 72 -11.12 -1.57 13.19
N ILE A 73 -11.51 -2.34 12.18
CA ILE A 73 -10.85 -2.39 10.86
C ILE A 73 -10.80 -1.00 10.23
N HIS A 74 -11.95 -0.32 10.17
CA HIS A 74 -12.07 1.04 9.65
C HIS A 74 -11.18 2.02 10.45
N LYS A 75 -11.24 1.97 11.78
CA LYS A 75 -10.42 2.83 12.65
C LYS A 75 -8.92 2.60 12.42
N GLY A 76 -8.50 1.35 12.30
CA GLY A 76 -7.11 0.97 12.03
C GLY A 76 -6.64 1.48 10.67
N CYS A 77 -7.40 1.19 9.60
CA CYS A 77 -7.09 1.66 8.24
C CYS A 77 -7.03 3.19 8.16
N ARG A 78 -7.99 3.88 8.78
CA ARG A 78 -8.03 5.35 8.82
C ARG A 78 -6.81 5.92 9.55
N SER A 79 -6.41 5.32 10.67
CA SER A 79 -5.27 5.77 11.45
C SER A 79 -3.97 5.57 10.67
N ALA A 80 -3.80 4.43 9.99
CA ALA A 80 -2.66 4.16 9.12
C ALA A 80 -2.55 5.19 7.99
N LEU A 81 -3.65 5.47 7.28
CA LEU A 81 -3.64 6.51 6.24
C LEU A 81 -3.24 7.87 6.81
N ALA A 82 -3.78 8.28 7.95
CA ALA A 82 -3.49 9.57 8.56
C ALA A 82 -2.05 9.68 9.09
N GLU A 83 -1.45 8.59 9.53
CA GLU A 83 -0.07 8.55 10.01
C GLU A 83 0.94 8.69 8.86
N TYR A 84 0.66 8.03 7.73
CA TYR A 84 1.63 7.87 6.66
C TYR A 84 1.39 8.78 5.46
N LEU A 85 0.17 9.28 5.25
CA LEU A 85 -0.22 10.07 4.08
C LEU A 85 -0.95 11.35 4.50
N THR A 86 -0.69 12.44 3.77
CA THR A 86 -1.59 13.60 3.72
C THR A 86 -2.42 13.49 2.46
N ILE A 87 -3.73 13.30 2.62
CA ILE A 87 -4.69 13.12 1.53
C ILE A 87 -5.57 14.37 1.46
N ALA A 88 -5.72 14.93 0.27
CA ALA A 88 -6.51 16.13 0.01
C ALA A 88 -7.41 15.92 -1.21
N PRO A 89 -8.50 16.70 -1.34
CA PRO A 89 -9.30 16.70 -2.56
C PRO A 89 -8.46 17.13 -3.77
N VAL A 90 -8.75 16.57 -4.96
CA VAL A 90 -8.16 17.09 -6.21
C VAL A 90 -8.74 18.46 -6.54
N LEU A 91 -10.06 18.60 -6.36
CA LEU A 91 -10.78 19.87 -6.47
C LEU A 91 -11.37 20.23 -5.11
N ASP A 92 -10.88 21.32 -4.50
CA ASP A 92 -11.31 21.79 -3.18
C ASP A 92 -12.68 22.50 -3.25
N ARG A 93 -13.71 21.69 -3.50
CA ARG A 93 -15.12 22.06 -3.71
C ARG A 93 -15.99 20.95 -3.14
N GLN A 94 -17.24 21.25 -2.80
CA GLN A 94 -18.17 20.21 -2.38
C GLN A 94 -18.72 19.45 -3.58
N GLU A 95 -19.04 18.17 -3.37
CA GLU A 95 -19.80 17.40 -4.35
C GLU A 95 -21.18 18.03 -4.52
N GLY A 96 -21.56 18.28 -5.77
CA GLY A 96 -22.75 19.06 -6.12
C GLY A 96 -22.48 20.51 -6.50
N ASP A 97 -21.27 21.05 -6.24
CA ASP A 97 -20.94 22.42 -6.62
C ASP A 97 -20.79 22.56 -8.15
N PRO A 98 -21.20 23.71 -8.72
CA PRO A 98 -20.84 24.04 -10.09
C PRO A 98 -19.32 24.27 -10.19
N VAL A 99 -18.71 23.74 -11.24
CA VAL A 99 -17.27 23.87 -11.50
C VAL A 99 -17.01 24.11 -12.98
N THR A 100 -16.05 24.98 -13.27
CA THR A 100 -15.50 25.19 -14.60
C THR A 100 -14.13 24.53 -14.66
N ILE A 101 -13.96 23.57 -15.56
CA ILE A 101 -12.69 22.90 -15.82
C ILE A 101 -11.98 23.63 -16.97
N PRO A 102 -10.74 24.10 -16.76
CA PRO A 102 -10.02 24.84 -17.79
C PRO A 102 -9.61 23.93 -18.95
N THR A 103 -9.21 24.52 -20.08
CA THR A 103 -8.85 23.78 -21.31
C THR A 103 -7.55 22.98 -21.16
N ASP A 104 -6.68 23.36 -20.23
CA ASP A 104 -5.36 22.76 -19.95
C ASP A 104 -5.35 21.86 -18.70
N PHE A 105 -6.51 21.31 -18.33
CA PHE A 105 -6.62 20.44 -17.15
C PHE A 105 -5.80 19.14 -17.29
N ASP A 106 -5.35 18.60 -16.16
CA ASP A 106 -4.64 17.31 -16.09
C ASP A 106 -5.64 16.14 -16.22
N PRO A 107 -5.59 15.34 -17.30
CA PRO A 107 -6.50 14.22 -17.50
C PRO A 107 -6.26 13.04 -16.55
N ALA A 108 -5.12 12.99 -15.86
CA ALA A 108 -4.87 12.03 -14.78
C ALA A 108 -5.55 12.46 -13.46
N ALA A 109 -5.86 13.75 -13.30
CA ALA A 109 -6.47 14.31 -12.10
C ALA A 109 -7.98 14.49 -12.23
N VAL A 110 -8.47 14.88 -13.41
CA VAL A 110 -9.90 15.17 -13.63
C VAL A 110 -10.43 14.32 -14.78
N ARG A 111 -11.52 13.59 -14.52
CA ARG A 111 -12.25 12.83 -15.53
C ARG A 111 -13.57 13.52 -15.85
N LEU A 112 -13.71 13.98 -17.09
CA LEU A 112 -14.96 14.52 -17.60
C LEU A 112 -15.99 13.39 -17.82
N LEU A 113 -17.24 13.62 -17.45
CA LEU A 113 -18.35 12.68 -17.61
C LEU A 113 -19.40 13.23 -18.58
N GLY A 114 -20.01 12.37 -19.39
CA GLY A 114 -21.07 12.73 -20.34
C GLY A 114 -20.58 13.02 -21.76
N LYS A 115 -21.38 13.78 -22.53
CA LYS A 115 -21.01 14.19 -23.89
C LYS A 115 -20.02 15.35 -23.81
N VAL A 116 -18.74 15.02 -23.97
CA VAL A 116 -17.64 15.99 -24.04
C VAL A 116 -17.41 16.34 -25.50
N SER A 117 -17.62 17.60 -25.88
CA SER A 117 -17.34 18.10 -27.23
C SER A 117 -16.74 19.50 -27.17
N GLY A 118 -15.84 19.81 -28.11
CA GLY A 118 -15.12 21.08 -28.13
C GLY A 118 -13.82 21.03 -27.31
N ALA A 119 -13.10 22.15 -27.29
CA ALA A 119 -11.79 22.26 -26.65
C ALA A 119 -11.85 22.72 -25.18
N GLY A 120 -13.06 22.97 -24.65
CA GLY A 120 -13.27 23.58 -23.34
C GLY A 120 -13.26 25.13 -23.38
N PRO A 121 -13.36 25.81 -22.22
CA PRO A 121 -13.51 25.25 -20.88
C PRO A 121 -14.84 24.47 -20.73
N PHE A 122 -14.89 23.56 -19.75
CA PHE A 122 -16.05 22.71 -19.50
C PHE A 122 -16.75 23.12 -18.22
N ASP A 123 -18.00 23.55 -18.33
CA ASP A 123 -18.86 23.79 -17.17
C ASP A 123 -19.62 22.51 -16.79
N GLY A 124 -19.68 22.24 -15.49
CA GLY A 124 -20.36 21.06 -14.98
C GLY A 124 -20.62 21.13 -13.48
N VAL A 125 -21.03 19.99 -12.93
CA VAL A 125 -21.25 19.81 -11.50
C VAL A 125 -20.27 18.76 -11.00
N LEU A 126 -19.54 19.09 -9.94
CA LEU A 126 -18.59 18.17 -9.34
C LEU A 126 -19.31 16.95 -8.76
N LYS A 127 -19.10 15.76 -9.36
CA LYS A 127 -19.72 14.51 -8.88
C LYS A 127 -18.93 13.83 -7.79
N HIS A 128 -17.61 13.91 -7.86
CA HIS A 128 -16.69 13.41 -6.85
C HIS A 128 -15.44 14.27 -6.91
N HIS A 129 -15.01 14.80 -5.77
CA HIS A 129 -13.90 15.75 -5.67
C HIS A 129 -12.52 15.13 -5.96
N GLY A 130 -12.44 13.79 -5.93
CA GLY A 130 -11.21 13.03 -6.16
C GLY A 130 -10.28 13.12 -4.97
N TRP A 131 -9.32 12.20 -4.88
CA TRP A 131 -8.35 12.19 -3.79
C TRP A 131 -6.93 12.23 -4.36
N ARG A 132 -6.08 13.05 -3.75
CA ARG A 132 -4.65 13.16 -4.08
C ARG A 132 -3.84 13.06 -2.80
N VAL A 133 -2.72 12.35 -2.88
CA VAL A 133 -1.68 12.40 -1.84
C VAL A 133 -0.82 13.65 -2.06
N THR A 134 -0.75 14.53 -1.07
CA THR A 134 0.08 15.75 -1.09
C THR A 134 1.41 15.56 -0.35
N ALA A 135 1.48 14.61 0.58
CA ALA A 135 2.71 14.20 1.25
C ALA A 135 2.64 12.72 1.66
N ALA A 136 3.79 12.04 1.65
CA ALA A 136 3.93 10.66 2.10
C ALA A 136 5.16 10.51 3.00
N LYS A 137 5.00 9.87 4.14
CA LYS A 137 6.07 9.59 5.11
C LYS A 137 6.10 8.08 5.39
N LEU A 138 6.59 7.31 4.42
CA LEU A 138 6.60 5.85 4.53
C LEU A 138 7.80 5.35 5.36
N PRO A 139 7.64 4.30 6.16
CA PRO A 139 8.77 3.66 6.82
C PRO A 139 9.77 3.12 5.79
N ALA A 140 11.06 3.14 6.15
CA ALA A 140 12.11 2.57 5.32
C ALA A 140 11.88 1.07 5.13
N ILE A 141 12.16 0.58 3.92
CA ILE A 141 12.10 -0.85 3.63
C ILE A 141 13.33 -1.49 4.30
N PRO A 142 13.16 -2.47 5.21
CA PRO A 142 14.29 -3.27 5.66
C PRO A 142 14.90 -3.96 4.43
N PRO A 143 16.22 -4.00 4.27
CA PRO A 143 16.85 -4.59 3.07
C PRO A 143 16.47 -6.05 2.82
N ALA A 144 16.03 -6.78 3.85
CA ALA A 144 15.48 -8.14 3.72
C ALA A 144 14.06 -8.21 3.11
N ARG A 145 13.40 -7.06 2.91
CA ARG A 145 12.08 -6.90 2.28
C ARG A 145 12.15 -6.25 0.90
N ASP A 146 13.33 -5.82 0.46
CA ASP A 146 13.52 -5.27 -0.88
C ASP A 146 13.29 -6.40 -1.89
N GLY A 147 12.04 -6.56 -2.34
CA GLY A 147 11.65 -7.50 -3.40
C GLY A 147 10.67 -8.60 -2.96
N THR A 148 10.23 -8.61 -1.71
CA THR A 148 9.28 -9.63 -1.25
C THR A 148 7.84 -9.23 -1.54
N SER A 149 7.07 -10.11 -2.18
CA SER A 149 5.60 -10.00 -2.37
C SER A 149 4.80 -10.25 -1.08
N VAL A 150 5.46 -10.32 0.07
CA VAL A 150 4.87 -10.63 1.37
C VAL A 150 4.36 -9.36 2.04
N LEU A 151 3.04 -9.25 2.15
CA LEU A 151 2.34 -8.11 2.75
C LEU A 151 2.26 -8.19 4.27
N ALA A 152 2.11 -9.40 4.81
CA ALA A 152 2.15 -9.71 6.23
C ALA A 152 2.84 -11.08 6.40
N PRO A 153 3.75 -11.23 7.39
CA PRO A 153 4.37 -12.53 7.66
C PRO A 153 3.33 -13.50 8.22
N ALA A 154 3.50 -14.79 7.94
CA ALA A 154 2.77 -15.82 8.66
C ALA A 154 3.30 -15.90 10.10
N GLU A 155 2.39 -15.89 11.07
CA GLU A 155 2.72 -16.07 12.48
C GLU A 155 2.50 -17.54 12.85
N VAL A 156 3.54 -18.21 13.35
CA VAL A 156 3.53 -19.63 13.70
C VAL A 156 3.99 -19.79 15.13
N GLU A 157 3.13 -20.34 15.99
CA GLU A 157 3.48 -20.73 17.36
C GLU A 157 4.20 -22.09 17.33
N ILE A 158 5.33 -22.20 18.04
CA ILE A 158 6.14 -23.43 18.12
C ILE A 158 5.91 -24.10 19.47
N SER A 159 5.72 -25.42 19.45
CA SER A 159 5.59 -26.29 20.62
C SER A 159 6.88 -27.02 20.98
#